data_AF-A0A955PPC4-F1
#
_entry.id   AF-A0A955PPC4-F1
#
_cell.length_a   1.000
_cell.length_b   1.000
_cell.length_c   1.000
_cell.angle_alpha   90.00
_cell.angle_beta   90.00
_cell.angle_gamma   90.00
#
_symmetry.space_group_name_H-M   'P 1'
#
loop_
_entity.id
_entity.type
_entity.pdbx_description
1 polymer ?
#
loop_
_entity_poly.entity_id
_entity_poly.type
_entity_poly.pdbx_seq_one_letter_code
_entity_poly.pdbx_strand_id
1 'polypeptide(L)'
;GGIGGAIYIENSLVQMEGIECSENQGTLGGAIGVKKGSVFVDRSRFYGNRMEKFQLGFTCFSYFPNGHQCNYSYQPPNGEWLHLDEDTSLEIRNSLFVSEESTPAPHQIYLNDSYLDLASCTLASTTSENPPRISHAFSHIAVSNTIIDSTDPFESEGFSTLDLRHSLFRAEFPGEGNRVGNPRFIYPERLDFRLKAGSPCIDSGGPSDDALDLEDRQRPIDIPGVGADGTGTEFDIGAYERPINGYYEERFLPFNNPKSDIDGDGKVDLSDLYILLEDWGTVSGGSQLEVWGR
;
A
#
# COMPACT_ATOMS: atom_id res chain seq x y z
N GLY A 1 -20.50 -9.05 -16.40
CA GLY A 1 -19.69 -7.93 -15.93
C GLY A 1 -20.61 -6.94 -15.30
N GLY A 2 -20.53 -6.81 -13.98
CA GLY A 2 -21.31 -5.88 -13.17
C GLY A 2 -20.47 -4.70 -12.71
N ILE A 3 -21.11 -3.81 -11.96
CA ILE A 3 -20.53 -2.63 -11.31
C ILE A 3 -19.70 -3.09 -10.09
N GLY A 4 -18.49 -2.54 -9.84
CA GLY A 4 -17.61 -2.88 -8.70
C GLY A 4 -17.19 -4.35 -8.65
N GLY A 5 -16.17 -4.74 -9.43
CA GLY A 5 -15.97 -6.13 -9.87
C GLY A 5 -15.97 -7.25 -8.82
N ALA A 6 -15.56 -6.98 -7.58
CA ALA A 6 -15.80 -7.87 -6.44
C ALA A 6 -16.96 -7.37 -5.56
N ILE A 7 -16.95 -6.07 -5.24
CA ILE A 7 -17.86 -5.45 -4.28
C ILE A 7 -18.36 -4.11 -4.82
N TYR A 8 -19.68 -3.90 -4.78
CA TYR A 8 -20.31 -2.61 -5.06
C TYR A 8 -21.11 -2.14 -3.85
N ILE A 9 -20.89 -0.89 -3.46
CA ILE A 9 -21.48 -0.27 -2.27
C ILE A 9 -22.15 1.02 -2.69
N GLU A 10 -23.45 1.15 -2.37
CA GLU A 10 -24.23 2.35 -2.65
C GLU A 10 -25.06 2.74 -1.43
N ASN A 11 -25.03 4.03 -1.04
CA ASN A 11 -25.85 4.58 0.05
C ASN A 11 -25.74 3.78 1.36
N SER A 12 -24.54 3.32 1.69
CA SER A 12 -24.32 2.32 2.75
C SER A 12 -23.03 2.58 3.54
N LEU A 13 -23.01 2.04 4.77
CA LEU A 13 -21.82 1.94 5.62
C LEU A 13 -21.35 0.48 5.63
N VAL A 14 -20.09 0.23 5.29
CA VAL A 14 -19.52 -1.13 5.23
C VAL A 14 -18.16 -1.17 5.91
N GLN A 15 -17.93 -2.22 6.70
CA GLN A 15 -16.64 -2.54 7.28
C GLN A 15 -16.16 -3.89 6.73
N MET A 16 -14.91 -3.93 6.27
CA MET A 16 -14.26 -5.12 5.73
C MET A 16 -12.90 -5.29 6.37
N GLU A 17 -12.57 -6.53 6.72
CA GLU A 17 -11.33 -6.87 7.39
C GLU A 17 -10.84 -8.23 6.87
N GLY A 18 -9.55 -8.34 6.57
CA GLY A 18 -8.97 -9.62 6.16
C GLY A 18 -9.45 -10.12 4.80
N ILE A 19 -9.95 -9.22 3.94
CA ILE A 19 -10.49 -9.63 2.64
C ILE A 19 -9.38 -9.70 1.59
N GLU A 20 -9.60 -10.57 0.60
CA GLU A 20 -8.75 -10.70 -0.56
C GLU A 20 -9.60 -10.54 -1.82
N CYS A 21 -9.34 -9.47 -2.56
CA CYS A 21 -9.99 -9.19 -3.84
C CYS A 21 -8.95 -9.35 -4.93
N SER A 22 -9.06 -10.43 -5.71
CA SER A 22 -8.13 -10.72 -6.78
C SER A 22 -8.75 -11.03 -8.13
N GLU A 23 -8.07 -10.59 -9.18
CA GLU A 23 -8.42 -10.86 -10.59
C GLU A 23 -9.84 -10.43 -11.00
N ASN A 24 -10.47 -9.52 -10.26
CA ASN A 24 -11.85 -9.12 -10.49
C ASN A 24 -11.99 -8.20 -11.72
N GLN A 25 -13.14 -8.29 -12.41
CA GLN A 25 -13.54 -7.35 -13.47
C GLN A 25 -14.76 -6.56 -13.05
N GLY A 26 -14.71 -5.24 -13.15
CA GLY A 26 -15.89 -4.40 -12.91
C GLY A 26 -16.02 -3.23 -13.88
N THR A 27 -17.22 -2.66 -13.95
CA THR A 27 -17.50 -1.47 -14.77
C THR A 27 -17.35 -0.14 -14.02
N LEU A 28 -17.38 -0.13 -12.69
CA LEU A 28 -17.05 1.01 -11.83
C LEU A 28 -16.13 0.50 -10.71
N GLY A 29 -14.83 0.45 -10.97
CA GLY A 29 -13.83 -0.19 -10.11
C GLY A 29 -13.68 -1.69 -10.39
N GLY A 30 -12.44 -2.14 -10.56
CA GLY A 30 -12.09 -3.54 -10.77
C GLY A 30 -12.31 -4.40 -9.54
N ALA A 31 -12.02 -3.88 -8.35
CA ALA A 31 -12.21 -4.57 -7.07
C ALA A 31 -13.44 -4.02 -6.32
N ILE A 32 -13.40 -2.74 -5.95
CA ILE A 32 -14.46 -2.10 -5.16
C ILE A 32 -14.93 -0.83 -5.88
N GLY A 33 -16.24 -0.74 -6.09
CA GLY A 33 -16.92 0.49 -6.50
C GLY A 33 -17.78 1.02 -5.35
N VAL A 34 -17.60 2.29 -4.99
CA VAL A 34 -18.37 2.92 -3.91
C VAL A 34 -19.00 4.22 -4.40
N LYS A 35 -20.28 4.40 -4.10
CA LYS A 35 -21.04 5.59 -4.43
C LYS A 35 -21.91 6.03 -3.25
N LYS A 36 -21.78 7.28 -2.79
CA LYS A 36 -22.52 7.81 -1.63
C LYS A 36 -22.41 6.90 -0.40
N GLY A 37 -21.20 6.44 -0.10
CA GLY A 37 -20.98 5.44 0.95
C GLY A 37 -19.83 5.79 1.87
N SER A 38 -19.80 5.14 3.03
CA SER A 38 -18.66 5.15 3.93
C SER A 38 -18.14 3.73 4.09
N VAL A 39 -16.85 3.53 3.81
CA VAL A 39 -16.26 2.21 3.78
C VAL A 39 -14.97 2.20 4.57
N PHE A 40 -14.82 1.21 5.43
CA PHE A 40 -13.58 0.93 6.15
C PHE A 40 -13.03 -0.42 5.71
N VAL A 41 -11.75 -0.44 5.33
CA VAL A 41 -11.02 -1.64 4.93
C VAL A 41 -9.77 -1.77 5.79
N ASP A 42 -9.56 -2.94 6.38
CA ASP A 42 -8.38 -3.21 7.21
C ASP A 42 -7.78 -4.58 6.88
N ARG A 43 -6.45 -4.72 7.01
CA ARG A 43 -5.70 -5.96 6.78
C ARG A 43 -6.09 -6.71 5.50
N SER A 44 -6.27 -6.00 4.40
CA SER A 44 -6.83 -6.55 3.16
C SER A 44 -5.85 -6.52 2.00
N ARG A 45 -6.06 -7.40 1.01
CA ARG A 45 -5.20 -7.58 -0.16
C ARG A 45 -5.98 -7.35 -1.45
N PHE A 46 -5.41 -6.55 -2.35
CA PHE A 46 -5.97 -6.23 -3.66
C PHE A 46 -4.90 -6.45 -4.74
N TYR A 47 -5.10 -7.43 -5.63
CA TYR A 47 -4.14 -7.73 -6.69
C TYR A 47 -4.81 -8.15 -8.00
N GLY A 48 -4.23 -7.74 -9.14
CA GLY A 48 -4.70 -8.16 -10.48
C GLY A 48 -6.12 -7.75 -10.86
N ASN A 49 -6.76 -6.83 -10.13
CA ASN A 49 -8.11 -6.37 -10.42
C ASN A 49 -8.12 -5.42 -11.63
N ARG A 50 -9.19 -5.40 -12.42
CA ARG A 50 -9.26 -4.58 -13.63
C ARG A 50 -10.64 -4.02 -13.91
N MET A 51 -10.69 -2.80 -14.44
CA MET A 51 -11.92 -2.27 -15.04
C MET A 51 -12.06 -2.78 -16.48
N GLU A 52 -13.21 -3.37 -16.80
CA GLU A 52 -13.44 -4.12 -18.06
C GLU A 52 -13.77 -3.23 -19.29
N LYS A 53 -13.61 -1.90 -19.19
CA LYS A 53 -14.01 -0.85 -20.18
C LYS A 53 -15.49 -0.48 -20.08
N PHE A 54 -15.83 0.79 -19.88
CA PHE A 54 -17.22 1.26 -20.02
C PHE A 54 -17.47 2.04 -21.33
N GLN A 55 -18.57 1.68 -22.00
CA GLN A 55 -19.26 2.46 -23.03
C GLN A 55 -20.14 3.53 -22.34
N LEU A 56 -19.79 4.82 -22.52
CA LEU A 56 -20.64 6.03 -22.38
C LEU A 56 -21.57 6.21 -21.16
N GLY A 57 -21.42 7.36 -20.46
CA GLY A 57 -22.45 8.04 -19.65
C GLY A 57 -22.01 8.24 -18.19
N PHE A 58 -21.87 9.43 -17.62
CA PHE A 58 -22.71 10.62 -17.74
C PHE A 58 -21.91 11.91 -17.45
N THR A 59 -22.20 12.96 -18.22
CA THR A 59 -21.98 14.36 -17.85
C THR A 59 -22.87 14.68 -16.63
N CYS A 60 -22.30 15.07 -15.50
CA CYS A 60 -23.10 15.65 -14.42
C CYS A 60 -23.34 17.15 -14.71
N PHE A 61 -24.59 17.50 -15.02
CA PHE A 61 -25.09 18.87 -14.91
C PHE A 61 -25.42 19.13 -13.44
N SER A 62 -24.54 19.79 -12.70
CA SER A 62 -24.88 20.37 -11.40
C SER A 62 -25.33 21.82 -11.58
N TYR A 63 -26.64 22.07 -11.43
CA TYR A 63 -27.20 23.41 -11.29
C TYR A 63 -26.91 23.93 -9.87
N PHE A 64 -25.89 24.76 -9.72
CA PHE A 64 -25.68 25.56 -8.51
C PHE A 64 -26.37 26.93 -8.67
N PRO A 65 -26.98 27.52 -7.61
CA PRO A 65 -27.62 28.83 -7.69
C PRO A 65 -26.69 29.99 -8.07
N ASN A 66 -25.37 29.79 -8.07
CA ASN A 66 -24.37 30.87 -8.19
C ASN A 66 -23.32 30.66 -9.31
N GLY A 67 -23.68 30.00 -10.41
CA GLY A 67 -23.04 30.20 -11.72
C GLY A 67 -21.53 30.00 -11.81
N HIS A 68 -21.07 28.74 -11.79
CA HIS A 68 -19.83 28.31 -12.44
C HIS A 68 -20.09 27.00 -13.19
N GLN A 69 -19.79 26.97 -14.49
CA GLN A 69 -19.99 25.81 -15.38
C GLN A 69 -18.70 24.99 -15.46
N CYS A 70 -18.77 23.68 -15.28
CA CYS A 70 -17.75 22.76 -15.76
C CYS A 70 -18.39 21.56 -16.48
N ASN A 71 -18.05 21.38 -17.76
CA ASN A 71 -18.27 20.16 -18.52
C ASN A 71 -17.00 19.31 -18.36
N TYR A 72 -17.07 18.17 -17.68
CA TYR A 72 -16.02 17.15 -17.69
C TYR A 72 -16.50 15.96 -18.51
N SER A 73 -15.77 15.63 -19.58
CA SER A 73 -15.83 14.31 -20.22
C SER A 73 -14.62 13.52 -19.74
N TYR A 74 -14.69 12.96 -18.54
CA TYR A 74 -13.68 12.01 -18.08
C TYR A 74 -14.04 10.63 -18.64
N GLN A 75 -13.19 10.10 -19.53
CA GLN A 75 -13.21 8.68 -19.87
C GLN A 75 -12.15 8.02 -19.00
N PRO A 76 -12.51 7.29 -17.92
CA PRO A 76 -11.52 6.56 -17.15
C PRO A 76 -10.83 5.56 -18.08
N PRO A 77 -9.50 5.64 -18.25
CA PRO A 77 -8.80 4.63 -19.05
C PRO A 77 -8.75 3.30 -18.27
N ASN A 78 -8.62 2.17 -18.98
CA ASN A 78 -8.72 0.83 -18.39
C ASN A 78 -7.75 0.64 -17.20
N GLY A 79 -8.18 -0.02 -16.12
CA GLY A 79 -7.29 -0.49 -15.03
C GLY A 79 -7.52 0.09 -13.62
N GLU A 80 -8.60 0.85 -13.39
CA GLU A 80 -8.96 1.32 -12.04
C GLU A 80 -9.44 0.17 -11.15
N TRP A 81 -8.91 0.05 -9.93
CA TRP A 81 -9.33 -0.99 -8.97
C TRP A 81 -10.35 -0.47 -7.97
N LEU A 82 -10.15 0.77 -7.52
CA LEU A 82 -11.02 1.46 -6.59
C LEU A 82 -11.62 2.68 -7.28
N HIS A 83 -12.94 2.81 -7.21
CA HIS A 83 -13.68 3.94 -7.75
C HIS A 83 -14.59 4.53 -6.67
N LEU A 84 -14.37 5.80 -6.35
CA LEU A 84 -15.16 6.57 -5.37
C LEU A 84 -15.80 7.76 -6.08
N ASP A 85 -17.11 7.92 -5.89
CA ASP A 85 -17.86 9.02 -6.49
C ASP A 85 -18.97 9.52 -5.56
N GLU A 86 -19.39 10.76 -5.75
CA GLU A 86 -20.54 11.41 -5.09
C GLU A 86 -20.51 11.34 -3.55
N ASP A 87 -19.66 12.14 -2.90
CA ASP A 87 -19.55 12.30 -1.44
C ASP A 87 -19.28 10.95 -0.72
N THR A 88 -18.33 10.20 -1.27
CA THR A 88 -17.90 8.91 -0.72
C THR A 88 -16.70 9.09 0.19
N SER A 89 -16.66 8.34 1.29
CA SER A 89 -15.48 8.24 2.17
C SER A 89 -14.98 6.79 2.23
N LEU A 90 -13.69 6.60 1.99
CA LEU A 90 -13.01 5.31 2.12
C LEU A 90 -11.79 5.46 3.02
N GLU A 91 -11.77 4.73 4.12
CA GLU A 91 -10.59 4.57 4.96
C GLU A 91 -10.01 3.18 4.73
N ILE A 92 -8.70 3.12 4.48
CA ILE A 92 -7.96 1.88 4.28
C ILE A 92 -6.76 1.86 5.20
N ARG A 93 -6.66 0.79 5.98
CA ARG A 93 -5.57 0.55 6.92
C ARG A 93 -4.86 -0.77 6.65
N ASN A 94 -3.57 -0.84 6.96
CA ASN A 94 -2.80 -2.09 7.02
C ASN A 94 -2.97 -2.98 5.78
N SER A 95 -3.11 -2.39 4.59
CA SER A 95 -3.56 -3.11 3.39
C SER A 95 -2.58 -3.00 2.24
N LEU A 96 -2.61 -4.00 1.37
CA LEU A 96 -1.70 -4.14 0.23
C LEU A 96 -2.46 -4.04 -1.10
N PHE A 97 -1.95 -3.21 -2.00
CA PHE A 97 -2.41 -3.00 -3.36
C PHE A 97 -1.26 -3.30 -4.34
N VAL A 98 -1.41 -4.33 -5.18
CA VAL A 98 -0.36 -4.76 -6.11
C VAL A 98 -0.84 -4.83 -7.56
N SER A 99 -0.19 -4.04 -8.42
CA SER A 99 -0.43 -4.10 -9.85
C SER A 99 0.46 -5.15 -10.46
N GLU A 100 -0.15 -6.08 -11.18
CA GLU A 100 0.57 -7.11 -11.92
C GLU A 100 0.55 -6.84 -13.42
N GLU A 101 -0.03 -5.71 -13.84
CA GLU A 101 -0.20 -5.41 -15.25
C GLU A 101 1.10 -4.89 -15.87
N SER A 102 1.45 -5.46 -17.02
CA SER A 102 2.48 -4.93 -17.92
C SER A 102 1.91 -3.89 -18.90
N THR A 103 0.60 -3.66 -18.90
CA THR A 103 -0.01 -2.61 -19.71
C THR A 103 -0.20 -1.37 -18.86
N PRO A 104 0.14 -0.17 -19.34
CA PRO A 104 -0.11 1.05 -18.60
C PRO A 104 -1.60 1.21 -18.35
N ALA A 105 -2.02 0.98 -17.11
CA ALA A 105 -3.25 1.54 -16.59
C ALA A 105 -2.96 3.01 -16.23
N PRO A 106 -3.92 3.91 -16.39
CA PRO A 106 -3.71 5.31 -16.05
C PRO A 106 -3.59 5.47 -14.52
N HIS A 107 -4.50 4.84 -13.75
CA HIS A 107 -4.72 5.05 -12.33
C HIS A 107 -5.22 3.74 -11.68
N GLN A 108 -4.68 3.40 -10.51
CA GLN A 108 -5.16 2.28 -9.68
C GLN A 108 -6.38 2.69 -8.84
N ILE A 109 -6.44 3.95 -8.43
CA ILE A 109 -7.52 4.50 -7.60
C ILE A 109 -8.03 5.77 -8.28
N TYR A 110 -9.35 5.90 -8.38
CA TYR A 110 -10.02 7.09 -8.88
C TYR A 110 -11.00 7.64 -7.85
N LEU A 111 -11.00 8.97 -7.71
CA LEU A 111 -11.91 9.72 -6.85
C LEU A 111 -12.53 10.91 -7.57
N ASN A 112 -13.82 11.11 -7.35
CA ASN A 112 -14.51 12.34 -7.69
C ASN A 112 -15.43 12.77 -6.54
N ASP A 113 -15.30 14.03 -6.11
CA ASP A 113 -16.10 14.60 -5.00
C ASP A 113 -16.10 13.68 -3.77
N SER A 114 -14.93 13.18 -3.35
CA SER A 114 -14.79 12.09 -2.38
C SER A 114 -13.56 12.23 -1.47
N TYR A 115 -13.49 11.38 -0.45
CA TYR A 115 -12.45 11.34 0.58
C TYR A 115 -11.78 9.96 0.63
N LEU A 116 -10.45 9.95 0.61
CA LEU A 116 -9.64 8.74 0.83
C LEU A 116 -8.64 8.97 1.96
N ASP A 117 -8.64 8.07 2.94
CA ASP A 117 -7.60 7.97 3.96
C ASP A 117 -6.84 6.66 3.78
N LEU A 118 -5.53 6.74 3.53
CA LEU A 118 -4.61 5.62 3.49
C LEU A 118 -3.68 5.71 4.70
N ALA A 119 -3.80 4.75 5.61
CA ALA A 119 -2.90 4.62 6.75
C ALA A 119 -2.19 3.27 6.73
N SER A 120 -0.88 3.26 6.92
CA SER A 120 -0.11 2.01 7.06
C SER A 120 -0.32 1.05 5.89
N CYS A 121 -0.40 1.55 4.66
CA CYS A 121 -0.67 0.78 3.45
C CYS A 121 0.56 0.62 2.56
N THR A 122 0.52 -0.32 1.62
CA THR A 122 1.51 -0.43 0.54
C THR A 122 0.81 -0.49 -0.81
N LEU A 123 1.07 0.51 -1.64
CA LEU A 123 0.67 0.55 -3.04
C LEU A 123 1.93 0.31 -3.88
N ALA A 124 1.94 -0.75 -4.68
CA ALA A 124 3.09 -1.15 -5.47
C ALA A 124 2.70 -1.81 -6.81
N SER A 125 3.70 -2.12 -7.62
CA SER A 125 3.56 -2.86 -8.87
C SER A 125 4.67 -3.90 -8.98
N THR A 126 4.36 -5.06 -9.57
CA THR A 126 5.35 -6.07 -9.94
C THR A 126 6.11 -5.70 -11.21
N THR A 127 5.64 -4.68 -11.94
CA THR A 127 6.27 -4.14 -13.14
C THR A 127 6.59 -2.66 -12.97
N SER A 128 7.70 -2.20 -13.55
CA SER A 128 8.03 -0.76 -13.57
C SER A 128 7.18 0.05 -14.56
N GLU A 129 6.41 -0.62 -15.41
CA GLU A 129 5.65 0.02 -16.49
C GLU A 129 4.31 0.59 -16.01
N ASN A 130 3.83 0.15 -14.84
CA ASN A 130 2.55 0.56 -14.29
C ASN A 130 2.64 0.90 -12.79
N PRO A 131 3.44 1.91 -12.40
CA PRO A 131 3.55 2.31 -11.01
C PRO A 131 2.20 2.79 -10.45
N PRO A 132 1.97 2.70 -9.13
CA PRO A 132 0.77 3.22 -8.51
C PRO A 132 0.47 4.68 -8.87
N ARG A 133 -0.80 4.92 -9.20
CA ARG A 133 -1.34 6.24 -9.53
C ARG A 133 -2.75 6.39 -8.97
N ILE A 134 -3.02 7.56 -8.40
CA ILE A 134 -4.29 7.96 -7.82
C ILE A 134 -4.73 9.24 -8.54
N SER A 135 -5.87 9.18 -9.23
CA SER A 135 -6.46 10.33 -9.89
C SER A 135 -7.64 10.83 -9.07
N HIS A 136 -7.71 12.14 -8.86
CA HIS A 136 -8.74 12.72 -8.00
C HIS A 136 -9.17 14.11 -8.42
N ALA A 137 -10.48 14.35 -8.39
CA ALA A 137 -11.11 15.62 -8.70
C ALA A 137 -12.07 16.06 -7.58
N PHE A 138 -12.01 17.33 -7.18
CA PHE A 138 -12.80 17.89 -6.08
C PHE A 138 -12.74 17.05 -4.79
N SER A 139 -11.60 16.40 -4.55
CA SER A 139 -11.46 15.35 -3.53
C SER A 139 -10.38 15.69 -2.50
N HIS A 140 -10.39 14.95 -1.41
CA HIS A 140 -9.35 15.01 -0.38
C HIS A 140 -8.70 13.64 -0.21
N ILE A 141 -7.37 13.60 -0.25
CA ILE A 141 -6.59 12.41 0.05
C ILE A 141 -5.69 12.69 1.25
N ALA A 142 -5.84 11.88 2.29
CA ALA A 142 -4.90 11.77 3.40
C ALA A 142 -4.06 10.51 3.25
N VAL A 143 -2.74 10.63 3.41
CA VAL A 143 -1.79 9.51 3.34
C VAL A 143 -0.85 9.59 4.53
N SER A 144 -0.84 8.54 5.34
CA SER A 144 0.04 8.41 6.50
C SER A 144 0.66 7.03 6.62
N ASN A 145 1.92 6.95 7.06
CA ASN A 145 2.65 5.68 7.25
C ASN A 145 2.59 4.74 6.04
N THR A 146 2.45 5.27 4.83
CA THR A 146 2.11 4.48 3.65
C THR A 146 3.26 4.51 2.64
N ILE A 147 3.51 3.36 2.00
CA ILE A 147 4.40 3.29 0.85
C ILE A 147 3.56 3.46 -0.41
N ILE A 148 3.87 4.46 -1.23
CA ILE A 148 3.39 4.53 -2.61
C ILE A 148 4.60 4.44 -3.53
N ASP A 149 4.80 3.26 -4.13
CA ASP A 149 5.99 2.92 -4.91
C ASP A 149 5.99 3.56 -6.31
N SER A 150 5.92 4.89 -6.37
CA SER A 150 5.75 5.66 -7.60
C SER A 150 6.48 7.01 -7.52
N THR A 151 7.01 7.47 -8.65
CA THR A 151 7.63 8.80 -8.78
C THR A 151 6.61 9.90 -8.99
N ASP A 152 5.39 9.53 -9.40
CA ASP A 152 4.32 10.47 -9.77
C ASP A 152 2.95 9.85 -9.42
N PRO A 153 2.66 9.64 -8.12
CA PRO A 153 1.48 8.93 -7.66
C PRO A 153 0.16 9.70 -7.74
N PHE A 154 0.16 11.02 -7.89
CA PHE A 154 -1.07 11.82 -7.78
C PHE A 154 -1.34 12.64 -9.04
N GLU A 155 -2.48 12.38 -9.67
CA GLU A 155 -3.06 13.26 -10.69
C GLU A 155 -4.20 14.06 -10.05
N SER A 156 -3.94 15.34 -9.77
CA SER A 156 -4.89 16.19 -9.04
C SER A 156 -5.59 17.15 -9.99
N GLU A 157 -6.92 17.14 -10.00
CA GLU A 157 -7.75 18.09 -10.73
C GLU A 157 -8.72 18.84 -9.81
N GLY A 158 -9.27 19.95 -10.29
CA GLY A 158 -10.21 20.76 -9.51
C GLY A 158 -9.59 21.34 -8.23
N PHE A 159 -10.42 21.71 -7.26
CA PHE A 159 -9.98 22.22 -5.95
C PHE A 159 -9.60 21.09 -4.98
N SER A 160 -8.91 20.06 -5.46
CA SER A 160 -8.54 18.91 -4.65
C SER A 160 -7.38 19.21 -3.70
N THR A 161 -7.25 18.40 -2.65
CA THR A 161 -6.25 18.59 -1.59
C THR A 161 -5.54 17.29 -1.24
N LEU A 162 -4.29 17.39 -0.83
CA LEU A 162 -3.44 16.29 -0.36
C LEU A 162 -2.92 16.63 1.03
N ASP A 163 -3.07 15.71 1.98
CA ASP A 163 -2.40 15.72 3.28
C ASP A 163 -1.50 14.48 3.38
N LEU A 164 -0.20 14.67 3.22
CA LEU A 164 0.77 13.60 3.14
C LEU A 164 1.73 13.70 4.33
N ARG A 165 1.91 12.61 5.08
CA ARG A 165 2.84 12.58 6.22
C ARG A 165 3.44 11.21 6.43
N HIS A 166 4.64 11.15 7.00
CA HIS A 166 5.32 9.91 7.42
C HIS A 166 5.28 8.79 6.37
N SER A 167 5.30 9.13 5.08
CA SER A 167 5.07 8.21 3.97
C SER A 167 6.28 8.16 3.05
N LEU A 168 6.42 7.07 2.29
CA LEU A 168 7.52 6.89 1.35
C LEU A 168 7.03 6.94 -0.10
N PHE A 169 7.73 7.75 -0.90
CA PHE A 169 7.53 7.91 -2.34
C PHE A 169 8.86 7.72 -3.08
N ARG A 170 8.82 7.55 -4.41
CA ARG A 170 10.06 7.53 -5.25
C ARG A 170 10.54 8.92 -5.65
N ALA A 171 9.79 9.96 -5.33
CA ALA A 171 10.12 11.37 -5.57
C ALA A 171 9.75 12.22 -4.35
N GLU A 172 10.25 13.45 -4.28
CA GLU A 172 9.96 14.36 -3.17
C GLU A 172 8.51 14.85 -3.19
N PHE A 173 7.81 14.65 -2.08
CA PHE A 173 6.49 15.20 -1.81
C PHE A 173 6.50 15.97 -0.49
N PRO A 174 5.85 17.16 -0.42
CA PRO A 174 5.79 17.93 0.80
C PRO A 174 5.01 17.18 1.88
N GLY A 175 5.35 17.43 3.15
CA GLY A 175 4.70 16.80 4.30
C GLY A 175 5.67 16.43 5.40
N GLU A 176 5.20 16.45 6.64
CA GLU A 176 6.01 16.07 7.80
C GLU A 176 6.40 14.59 7.72
N GLY A 177 7.67 14.28 7.94
CA GLY A 177 8.15 12.89 8.00
C GLY A 177 8.13 12.12 6.68
N ASN A 178 7.74 12.74 5.56
CA ASN A 178 7.80 12.09 4.25
C ASN A 178 9.24 11.80 3.83
N ARG A 179 9.43 10.69 3.13
CA ARG A 179 10.73 10.18 2.71
C ARG A 179 10.74 9.86 1.22
N VAL A 180 11.93 9.94 0.64
CA VAL A 180 12.18 9.55 -0.74
C VAL A 180 13.17 8.41 -0.76
N GLY A 181 12.84 7.32 -1.46
CA GLY A 181 13.76 6.21 -1.57
C GLY A 181 13.15 4.97 -2.20
N ASN A 182 13.96 3.91 -2.26
CA ASN A 182 13.49 2.58 -2.63
C ASN A 182 12.96 1.88 -1.37
N PRO A 183 11.71 1.36 -1.34
CA PRO A 183 11.21 0.57 -0.22
C PRO A 183 12.02 -0.69 0.09
N ARG A 184 12.81 -1.19 -0.89
CA ARG A 184 13.61 -2.42 -0.79
C ARG A 184 12.77 -3.62 -0.39
N PHE A 185 11.74 -3.91 -1.18
CA PHE A 185 10.91 -5.11 -1.02
C PHE A 185 11.72 -6.40 -1.19
N ILE A 186 11.25 -7.48 -0.55
CA ILE A 186 11.88 -8.79 -0.55
C ILE A 186 11.85 -9.44 -1.95
N TYR A 187 10.65 -9.80 -2.44
CA TYR A 187 10.43 -10.31 -3.82
C TYR A 187 9.12 -9.76 -4.38
N PRO A 188 9.10 -8.50 -4.86
CA PRO A 188 7.88 -7.90 -5.41
C PRO A 188 7.33 -8.70 -6.60
N GLU A 189 8.18 -9.33 -7.40
CA GLU A 189 7.76 -10.20 -8.52
C GLU A 189 7.13 -11.53 -8.08
N ARG A 190 7.25 -11.88 -6.79
CA ARG A 190 6.57 -13.02 -6.14
C ARG A 190 5.50 -12.55 -5.14
N LEU A 191 5.06 -11.30 -5.24
CA LEU A 191 4.08 -10.66 -4.36
C LEU A 191 4.52 -10.53 -2.89
N ASP A 192 5.83 -10.57 -2.63
CA ASP A 192 6.41 -10.35 -1.30
C ASP A 192 6.90 -8.90 -1.15
N PHE A 193 6.00 -8.06 -0.63
CA PHE A 193 6.22 -6.63 -0.39
C PHE A 193 6.67 -6.31 1.04
N ARG A 194 7.16 -7.33 1.76
CA ARG A 194 7.80 -7.13 3.06
C ARG A 194 9.17 -6.46 2.86
N LEU A 195 9.69 -5.80 3.90
CA LEU A 195 10.87 -4.94 3.80
C LEU A 195 12.18 -5.73 4.02
N LYS A 196 13.19 -5.51 3.17
CA LYS A 196 14.56 -5.98 3.39
C LYS A 196 15.27 -5.13 4.43
N ALA A 197 16.29 -5.70 5.07
CA ALA A 197 17.23 -4.95 5.90
C ALA A 197 17.82 -3.74 5.13
N GLY A 198 17.94 -2.61 5.83
CA GLY A 198 18.39 -1.34 5.26
C GLY A 198 17.35 -0.63 4.38
N SER A 199 16.08 -1.02 4.45
CA SER A 199 14.97 -0.23 3.89
C SER A 199 14.85 1.12 4.61
N PRO A 200 14.63 2.23 3.88
CA PRO A 200 14.34 3.54 4.47
C PRO A 200 12.95 3.62 5.12
N CYS A 201 12.13 2.58 4.97
CA CYS A 201 10.81 2.47 5.59
C CYS A 201 10.85 1.91 7.01
N ILE A 202 11.95 1.22 7.37
CA ILE A 202 12.08 0.58 8.68
C ILE A 202 12.26 1.65 9.77
N ASP A 203 11.48 1.54 10.84
CA ASP A 203 11.48 2.44 12.02
C ASP A 203 11.36 3.92 11.65
N SER A 204 10.59 4.21 10.60
CA SER A 204 10.58 5.52 9.94
C SER A 204 9.19 6.16 9.83
N GLY A 205 8.16 5.43 10.21
CA GLY A 205 6.77 5.88 10.31
C GLY A 205 6.54 6.80 11.51
N GLY A 206 5.43 7.52 11.45
CA GLY A 206 4.89 8.32 12.54
C GLY A 206 3.95 7.51 13.44
N PRO A 207 3.45 8.13 14.52
CA PRO A 207 2.53 7.47 15.45
C PRO A 207 1.28 6.92 14.74
N SER A 208 0.89 5.68 15.08
CA SER A 208 -0.38 5.07 14.67
C SER A 208 -1.08 4.43 15.87
N ASP A 209 -2.41 4.31 15.78
CA ASP A 209 -3.24 3.53 16.70
C ASP A 209 -3.39 2.06 16.25
N ASP A 210 -2.79 1.68 15.11
CA ASP A 210 -2.83 0.32 14.58
C ASP A 210 -2.09 -0.65 15.50
N ALA A 211 -2.80 -1.63 16.05
CA ALA A 211 -2.20 -2.65 16.91
C ALA A 211 -1.59 -3.81 16.12
N LEU A 212 -2.05 -4.05 14.89
CA LEU A 212 -1.67 -5.19 14.05
C LEU A 212 -1.39 -4.79 12.60
N ASP A 213 -0.39 -5.40 11.98
CA ASP A 213 -0.06 -5.26 10.54
C ASP A 213 -0.91 -6.19 9.66
N LEU A 214 -0.65 -6.20 8.35
CA LEU A 214 -1.36 -7.05 7.37
C LEU A 214 -1.26 -8.57 7.62
N GLU A 215 -0.30 -9.03 8.42
CA GLU A 215 -0.10 -10.45 8.76
C GLU A 215 -0.38 -10.74 10.24
N ASP A 216 -1.18 -9.88 10.88
CA ASP A 216 -1.57 -9.96 12.29
C ASP A 216 -0.36 -9.91 13.25
N ARG A 217 0.74 -9.27 12.85
CA ARG A 217 1.88 -9.01 13.74
C ARG A 217 1.67 -7.72 14.50
N GLN A 218 2.14 -7.69 15.74
CA GLN A 218 2.06 -6.50 16.59
C GLN A 218 2.77 -5.30 15.92
N ARG A 219 2.20 -4.10 16.06
CA ARG A 219 2.83 -2.82 15.72
C ARG A 219 2.84 -1.89 16.94
N PRO A 220 3.86 -1.04 17.13
CA PRO A 220 5.16 -1.08 16.44
C PRO A 220 6.00 -2.27 16.92
N ILE A 221 6.94 -2.71 16.08
CA ILE A 221 8.05 -3.58 16.50
C ILE A 221 9.35 -2.83 16.18
N ASP A 222 9.98 -2.28 17.21
CA ASP A 222 11.33 -1.72 17.10
C ASP A 222 12.36 -2.80 17.52
N ILE A 223 13.32 -3.06 16.64
CA ILE A 223 14.40 -4.02 16.85
C ILE A 223 15.68 -3.23 17.13
N PRO A 224 16.29 -3.32 18.33
CA PRO A 224 17.49 -2.54 18.64
C PRO A 224 18.65 -2.85 17.68
N GLY A 225 19.19 -1.81 17.03
CA GLY A 225 20.30 -1.91 16.08
C GLY A 225 19.86 -1.97 14.61
N VAL A 226 18.57 -1.83 14.33
CA VAL A 226 17.96 -1.94 13.00
C VAL A 226 17.26 -0.62 12.67
N GLY A 227 17.32 -0.20 11.40
CA GLY A 227 16.55 0.97 10.97
C GLY A 227 17.01 2.29 11.59
N ALA A 228 16.06 3.16 11.93
CA ALA A 228 16.30 4.43 12.60
C ALA A 228 16.10 4.27 14.11
N ASP A 229 17.03 3.57 14.77
CA ASP A 229 17.05 3.31 16.21
C ASP A 229 16.93 4.59 17.06
N GLY A 230 15.74 4.84 17.62
CA GLY A 230 15.48 6.05 18.39
C GLY A 230 14.91 5.81 19.79
N THR A 231 13.82 5.05 19.90
CA THR A 231 12.95 5.12 21.09
C THR A 231 12.19 3.85 21.48
N GLY A 232 12.16 2.78 20.69
CA GLY A 232 11.35 1.59 20.99
C GLY A 232 9.90 1.68 20.52
N THR A 233 9.54 2.70 19.74
CA THR A 233 8.13 3.04 19.41
C THR A 233 7.92 3.41 17.95
N GLU A 234 8.95 3.26 17.14
CA GLU A 234 8.94 3.57 15.72
C GLU A 234 8.13 2.54 14.94
N PHE A 235 7.25 3.01 14.07
CA PHE A 235 6.48 2.17 13.17
C PHE A 235 7.23 1.99 11.86
N ASP A 236 7.09 0.84 11.21
CA ASP A 236 7.47 0.72 9.81
C ASP A 236 6.47 1.46 8.92
N ILE A 237 6.98 2.14 7.89
CA ILE A 237 6.13 2.68 6.82
C ILE A 237 5.68 1.50 5.95
N GLY A 238 4.37 1.31 5.77
CA GLY A 238 3.80 0.28 4.90
C GLY A 238 2.81 -0.67 5.58
N ALA A 239 2.33 -1.63 4.79
CA ALA A 239 1.38 -2.65 5.21
C ALA A 239 1.93 -3.65 6.23
N TYR A 240 3.25 -3.76 6.34
CA TYR A 240 3.95 -4.77 7.13
C TYR A 240 4.84 -4.12 8.18
N GLU A 241 4.92 -4.73 9.36
CA GLU A 241 6.01 -4.53 10.31
C GLU A 241 7.10 -5.57 10.09
N ARG A 242 8.36 -5.16 10.26
CA ARG A 242 9.49 -6.09 10.28
C ARG A 242 9.40 -6.95 11.55
N PRO A 243 9.47 -8.28 11.45
CA PRO A 243 9.37 -9.17 12.60
C PRO A 243 10.64 -9.11 13.47
N ILE A 244 10.46 -9.29 14.79
CA ILE A 244 11.51 -9.21 15.85
C ILE A 244 12.79 -9.99 15.52
N ASN A 245 12.67 -11.16 14.89
CA ASN A 245 13.84 -11.98 14.60
C ASN A 245 14.50 -11.64 13.24
N GLY A 246 14.01 -10.63 12.52
CA GLY A 246 14.38 -10.36 11.13
C GLY A 246 13.86 -11.39 10.11
N TYR A 247 13.31 -12.51 10.58
CA TYR A 247 12.75 -13.58 9.75
C TYR A 247 11.23 -13.46 9.66
N TYR A 248 10.71 -13.44 8.44
CA TYR A 248 9.28 -13.54 8.22
C TYR A 248 8.85 -15.01 8.28
N GLU A 249 7.89 -15.35 9.14
CA GLU A 249 7.30 -16.68 9.15
C GLU A 249 6.60 -16.94 7.79
N GLU A 250 6.81 -18.13 7.21
CA GLU A 250 6.36 -18.56 5.87
C GLU A 250 4.83 -18.63 5.67
N ARG A 251 4.02 -18.03 6.56
CA ARG A 251 2.58 -18.30 6.68
C ARG A 251 1.74 -17.99 5.44
N PHE A 252 2.25 -17.22 4.48
CA PHE A 252 1.50 -16.82 3.28
C PHE A 252 2.27 -16.87 1.95
N LEU A 253 3.44 -17.53 1.87
CA LEU A 253 4.07 -17.76 0.56
C LEU A 253 3.57 -19.06 -0.08
N PRO A 254 3.13 -19.07 -1.35
CA PRO A 254 2.69 -20.29 -2.03
C PRO A 254 3.83 -21.30 -2.33
N PHE A 255 5.08 -21.03 -1.93
CA PHE A 255 6.22 -21.89 -2.27
C PHE A 255 7.25 -22.01 -1.14
N ASN A 256 7.67 -23.26 -0.88
CA ASN A 256 8.74 -23.67 0.04
C ASN A 256 10.01 -22.82 -0.18
N ASN A 257 10.30 -21.90 0.72
CA ASN A 257 11.61 -21.26 0.76
C ASN A 257 12.56 -22.07 1.66
N PRO A 258 13.84 -22.32 1.29
CA PRO A 258 14.77 -22.97 2.20
C PRO A 258 14.97 -22.10 3.45
N LYS A 259 14.94 -22.68 4.65
CA LYS A 259 15.19 -21.96 5.92
C LYS A 259 16.52 -21.19 6.02
N SER A 260 17.41 -21.39 5.06
CA SER A 260 18.74 -20.77 4.99
C SER A 260 18.81 -19.65 3.94
N ASP A 261 17.71 -19.38 3.26
CA ASP A 261 17.54 -18.24 2.37
C ASP A 261 17.07 -17.04 3.19
N ILE A 262 18.05 -16.32 3.74
CA ILE A 262 17.90 -15.25 4.72
C ILE A 262 17.49 -13.96 4.01
N ASP A 263 17.98 -13.72 2.78
CA ASP A 263 17.57 -12.57 1.98
C ASP A 263 16.29 -12.82 1.17
N GLY A 264 15.88 -14.09 1.09
CA GLY A 264 14.64 -14.66 0.56
C GLY A 264 14.65 -14.97 -0.95
N ASP A 265 15.78 -14.87 -1.67
CA ASP A 265 15.87 -14.86 -3.15
C ASP A 265 15.54 -16.18 -3.85
N GLY A 266 15.14 -17.18 -3.08
CA GLY A 266 14.93 -18.56 -3.48
C GLY A 266 16.23 -19.34 -3.64
N LYS A 267 17.38 -18.77 -3.28
CA LYS A 267 18.69 -19.43 -3.26
C LYS A 267 19.27 -19.37 -1.86
N VAL A 268 20.31 -20.16 -1.65
CA VAL A 268 21.13 -20.09 -0.44
C VAL A 268 22.54 -19.79 -0.94
N ASP A 269 22.95 -18.54 -0.90
CA ASP A 269 24.21 -18.06 -1.45
C ASP A 269 24.96 -17.05 -0.55
N LEU A 270 25.96 -16.34 -1.11
CA LEU A 270 26.80 -15.42 -0.36
C LEU A 270 26.04 -14.19 0.15
N SER A 271 24.90 -13.88 -0.45
CA SER A 271 24.03 -12.76 -0.06
C SER A 271 23.34 -13.06 1.27
N ASP A 272 22.89 -14.30 1.47
CA ASP A 272 22.39 -14.80 2.76
C ASP A 272 23.47 -14.77 3.84
N LEU A 273 24.68 -15.19 3.48
CA LEU A 273 25.83 -15.15 4.38
C LEU A 273 26.20 -13.72 4.75
N TYR A 274 26.06 -12.77 3.83
CA TYR A 274 26.32 -11.36 4.10
C TYR A 274 25.34 -10.80 5.13
N ILE A 275 24.04 -11.09 5.00
CA ILE A 275 23.03 -10.69 6.01
C ILE A 275 23.31 -11.37 7.33
N LEU A 276 23.58 -12.68 7.31
CA LEU A 276 23.93 -13.42 8.51
C LEU A 276 25.12 -12.79 9.24
N LEU A 277 26.14 -12.33 8.50
CA LEU A 277 27.35 -11.71 9.05
C LEU A 277 27.12 -10.27 9.53
N GLU A 278 26.25 -9.49 8.90
CA GLU A 278 25.85 -8.16 9.40
C GLU A 278 25.14 -8.28 10.75
N ASP A 279 24.33 -9.33 10.94
CA ASP A 279 23.61 -9.61 12.18
C ASP A 279 24.39 -10.53 13.16
N TRP A 280 25.59 -10.99 12.78
CA TRP A 280 26.35 -11.97 13.58
C TRP A 280 27.03 -11.32 14.79
N GLY A 281 26.45 -11.51 15.97
CA GLY A 281 27.03 -11.07 17.25
C GLY A 281 26.55 -9.69 17.71
N THR A 282 25.54 -9.12 17.07
CA THR A 282 24.81 -7.93 17.56
C THR A 282 23.81 -8.37 18.65
N VAL A 283 24.29 -8.57 19.88
CA VAL A 283 23.40 -8.84 21.03
C VAL A 283 23.19 -7.56 21.83
N SER A 284 21.97 -7.01 21.82
CA SER A 284 21.45 -6.18 22.92
C SER A 284 20.96 -7.12 24.03
N GLY A 285 21.91 -7.72 24.75
CA GLY A 285 21.67 -8.40 26.02
C GLY A 285 21.53 -9.93 25.98
N GLY A 286 22.53 -10.62 26.54
CA GLY A 286 22.30 -11.88 27.26
C GLY A 286 22.53 -13.20 26.52
N SER A 287 23.79 -13.49 26.18
CA SER A 287 24.55 -14.71 26.54
C SER A 287 25.62 -15.01 25.48
N GLN A 288 26.88 -14.93 25.88
CA GLN A 288 27.99 -15.35 25.03
C GLN A 288 27.99 -16.87 24.93
N LEU A 289 27.96 -17.37 23.69
CA LEU A 289 28.15 -18.78 23.40
C LEU A 289 29.66 -19.05 23.36
N GLU A 290 30.24 -19.43 24.49
CA GLU A 290 31.63 -19.91 24.54
C GLU A 290 31.73 -21.30 23.89
N VAL A 291 32.29 -21.36 22.68
CA VAL A 291 32.61 -22.62 22.01
C VAL A 291 33.99 -23.08 22.48
N TRP A 292 34.01 -24.00 23.44
CA TRP A 292 35.24 -24.70 23.82
C TRP A 292 35.50 -25.85 22.85
N GLY A 293 36.48 -25.66 21.96
CA GLY A 293 37.03 -26.73 21.15
C GLY A 293 37.80 -27.74 22.01
N ARG A 294 37.61 -29.03 21.73
CA ARG A 294 38.56 -30.09 22.13
C ARG A 294 39.52 -30.37 20.99
#